data_AF-A0A847PNI6-F1
#
_entry.id   AF-A0A847PNI6-F1
#
_cell.length_a   1.000
_cell.length_b   1.000
_cell.length_c   1.000
_cell.angle_alpha   90.00
_cell.angle_beta   90.00
_cell.angle_gamma   90.00
#
_symmetry.space_group_name_H-M   'P 1'
#
loop_
_entity.id
_entity.type
_entity.pdbx_description
1 polymer ?
#
loop_
_entity_poly.entity_id
_entity_poly.type
_entity_poly.pdbx_seq_one_letter_code
_entity_poly.pdbx_strand_id
1 'polypeptide(L)'
;MFCDELKMLRKQKGVTQKEVANATGINLRTLQNYEMGKCYPRKQEYTKRLAAYFNVPIERLISNEDYYIMVAGEKGGPVAERELASIIKEMRALFSGGTLSEPDKDYVLKSINEVYWDSKDKARKKYGRHE
;
A
#
# COMPACT_ATOMS: atom_id res chain seq x y z
N MET A 1 -13.06 7.28 0.91
CA MET A 1 -11.83 7.23 0.09
C MET A 1 -10.73 8.03 0.78
N PHE A 2 -9.45 7.95 0.38
CA PHE A 2 -8.34 8.67 1.03
C PHE A 2 -8.63 10.17 1.21
N CYS A 3 -9.20 10.83 0.19
CA CYS A 3 -9.57 12.24 0.23
C CYS A 3 -10.60 12.56 1.33
N ASP A 4 -11.64 11.74 1.46
CA ASP A 4 -12.69 11.90 2.47
C ASP A 4 -12.13 11.74 3.88
N GLU A 5 -11.30 10.72 4.07
CA GLU A 5 -10.71 10.42 5.37
C GLU A 5 -9.76 11.53 5.80
N LEU A 6 -8.88 11.99 4.91
CA LEU A 6 -7.98 13.10 5.18
C LEU A 6 -8.74 14.37 5.59
N LYS A 7 -9.81 14.69 4.86
CA LYS A 7 -10.67 15.85 5.15
C LYS A 7 -11.42 15.67 6.46
N MET A 8 -11.86 14.46 6.78
CA MET A 8 -12.52 14.13 8.04
C MET A 8 -11.59 14.33 9.23
N LEU A 9 -10.39 13.75 9.19
CA LEU A 9 -9.37 13.88 10.24
C LEU A 9 -8.99 15.34 10.47
N ARG A 10 -8.82 16.10 9.39
CA ARG A 10 -8.54 17.54 9.47
C ARG A 10 -9.65 18.30 10.20
N LYS A 11 -10.91 18.04 9.85
CA LYS A 11 -12.07 18.68 10.48
C LYS A 11 -12.24 18.26 11.94
N GLN A 12 -12.03 16.99 12.27
CA GLN A 12 -12.08 16.48 13.65
C GLN A 12 -11.03 17.14 14.53
N LYS A 13 -9.83 17.38 13.99
CA LYS A 13 -8.75 18.07 14.69
C LYS A 13 -8.94 19.61 14.74
N GLY A 14 -9.91 20.16 14.01
CA GLY A 14 -10.21 21.59 14.00
C GLY A 14 -9.16 22.47 13.32
N VAL A 15 -8.34 21.91 12.42
CA VAL A 15 -7.21 22.62 11.78
C VAL A 15 -7.49 22.99 10.32
N THR A 16 -6.80 24.01 9.84
CA THR A 16 -6.80 24.48 8.47
C THR A 16 -5.88 23.64 7.59
N GLN A 17 -6.12 23.66 6.27
CA GLN A 17 -5.23 23.00 5.31
C GLN A 17 -3.79 23.58 5.38
N LYS A 18 -3.66 24.88 5.68
CA LYS A 18 -2.36 25.54 5.82
C LYS A 18 -1.57 25.01 7.02
N GLU A 19 -2.22 24.77 8.15
CA GLU A 19 -1.57 24.20 9.33
C GLU A 19 -1.10 22.77 9.10
N VAL A 20 -1.92 21.94 8.45
CA VAL A 20 -1.52 20.58 8.07
C VAL A 20 -0.35 20.61 7.10
N ALA A 21 -0.40 21.47 6.07
CA ALA A 21 0.68 21.64 5.09
C ALA A 21 2.00 22.03 5.77
N ASN A 22 1.97 23.02 6.67
CA ASN A 22 3.14 23.46 7.42
C ASN A 22 3.70 22.36 8.32
N ALA A 23 2.85 21.64 9.04
CA ALA A 23 3.29 20.61 9.98
C ALA A 23 3.82 19.34 9.30
N THR A 24 3.29 19.00 8.12
CA THR A 24 3.69 17.79 7.38
C THR A 24 4.78 18.07 6.33
N GLY A 25 5.06 19.33 6.04
CA GLY A 25 5.93 19.74 4.93
C GLY A 25 5.37 19.38 3.54
N ILE A 26 4.07 19.06 3.45
CA ILE A 26 3.38 18.85 2.17
C ILE A 26 2.95 20.23 1.65
N ASN A 27 3.21 20.51 0.38
CA ASN A 27 2.78 21.78 -0.22
C ASN A 27 1.26 21.96 -0.08
N LEU A 28 0.81 23.17 0.26
CA LEU A 28 -0.61 23.49 0.46
C LEU A 28 -1.48 23.10 -0.74
N ARG A 29 -1.03 23.38 -1.97
CA ARG A 29 -1.75 23.01 -3.20
C ARG A 29 -1.84 21.49 -3.36
N THR A 30 -0.80 20.76 -2.97
CA THR A 30 -0.83 19.28 -2.97
C THR A 30 -1.85 18.76 -1.97
N LEU A 31 -1.85 19.29 -0.74
CA LEU A 31 -2.83 18.91 0.28
C LEU A 31 -4.27 19.23 -0.15
N GLN A 32 -4.48 20.38 -0.80
CA GLN A 32 -5.77 20.75 -1.38
C GLN A 32 -6.19 19.74 -2.46
N ASN A 33 -5.30 19.39 -3.37
CA ASN A 33 -5.59 18.40 -4.41
C ASN A 33 -5.91 17.02 -3.82
N TYR A 34 -5.26 16.64 -2.72
CA TYR A 34 -5.59 15.42 -1.96
C TYR A 34 -7.02 15.47 -1.41
N GLU A 35 -7.40 16.53 -0.69
CA GLU A 35 -8.77 16.66 -0.15
C GLU A 35 -9.85 16.83 -1.24
N MET A 36 -9.47 17.28 -2.43
CA MET A 36 -10.34 17.38 -3.60
C MET A 36 -10.42 16.08 -4.43
N GLY A 37 -9.61 15.06 -4.10
CA GLY A 37 -9.53 13.82 -4.89
C GLY A 37 -8.90 13.98 -6.28
N LYS A 38 -8.21 15.11 -6.54
CA LYS A 38 -7.53 15.38 -7.83
C LYS A 38 -6.25 14.57 -8.00
N CYS A 39 -5.57 14.28 -6.89
CA CYS A 39 -4.41 13.41 -6.88
C CYS A 39 -4.29 12.70 -5.53
N TYR A 40 -3.39 11.73 -5.46
CA TYR A 40 -3.09 10.94 -4.28
C TYR A 40 -1.58 10.97 -3.99
N PRO A 41 -1.15 10.67 -2.76
CA PRO A 41 0.25 10.45 -2.46
C PRO A 41 0.86 9.43 -3.42
N ARG A 42 1.93 9.82 -4.10
CA ARG A 42 2.80 8.94 -4.90
C ARG A 42 4.02 8.45 -4.11
N LYS A 43 4.22 9.04 -2.92
CA LYS A 43 5.31 8.75 -2.00
C LYS A 43 4.74 8.34 -0.66
N GLN A 44 5.15 7.19 -0.15
CA GLN A 44 4.78 6.61 1.13
C GLN A 44 5.10 7.56 2.27
N GLU A 45 6.15 8.36 2.10
CA GLU A 45 6.57 9.36 3.06
C GLU A 45 5.46 10.35 3.37
N TYR A 46 4.71 10.82 2.36
CA TYR A 46 3.62 11.77 2.59
C TYR A 46 2.46 11.13 3.36
N THR A 47 2.13 9.88 3.04
CA THR A 47 1.12 9.13 3.79
C THR A 47 1.57 8.89 5.24
N LYS A 48 2.84 8.55 5.46
CA LYS A 48 3.43 8.39 6.81
C LYS A 48 3.39 9.69 7.62
N ARG A 49 3.77 10.81 7.01
CA ARG A 49 3.74 12.13 7.66
C ARG A 49 2.32 12.55 8.04
N LEU A 50 1.33 12.28 7.18
CA LEU A 50 -0.08 12.53 7.48
C LEU A 50 -0.58 11.64 8.63
N ALA A 51 -0.29 10.33 8.58
CA ALA A 51 -0.64 9.39 9.63
C ALA A 51 -0.06 9.80 11.00
N ALA A 52 1.23 10.15 11.02
CA ALA A 52 1.90 10.66 12.21
C ALA A 52 1.29 11.98 12.72
N TYR A 53 1.00 12.93 11.82
CA TYR A 53 0.40 14.22 12.19
C TYR A 53 -1.00 14.05 12.82
N PHE A 54 -1.82 13.14 12.31
CA PHE A 54 -3.15 12.86 12.84
C PHE A 54 -3.15 11.82 13.97
N ASN A 55 -2.00 11.22 14.28
CA ASN A 55 -1.85 10.15 15.26
C ASN A 55 -2.79 8.96 14.99
N VAL A 56 -2.83 8.53 13.72
CA VAL A 56 -3.63 7.39 13.26
C VAL A 56 -2.75 6.35 12.58
N PRO A 57 -3.15 5.06 12.58
CA PRO A 57 -2.50 4.04 11.75
C PRO A 57 -2.57 4.43 10.26
N ILE A 58 -1.57 4.01 9.46
CA ILE A 58 -1.52 4.29 8.01
C ILE A 58 -2.76 3.73 7.31
N GLU A 59 -3.23 2.58 7.79
CA GLU A 59 -4.41 1.82 7.39
C GLU A 59 -5.70 2.64 7.49
N ARG A 60 -5.70 3.67 8.35
CA ARG A 60 -6.80 4.62 8.42
C ARG A 60 -6.91 5.43 7.13
N LEU A 61 -5.77 5.82 6.55
CA LEU A 61 -5.71 6.69 5.38
C LEU A 61 -5.76 5.91 4.06
N ILE A 62 -5.05 4.78 3.99
CA ILE A 62 -4.85 3.99 2.77
C ILE A 62 -4.94 2.50 3.09
N SER A 63 -5.46 1.69 2.17
CA SER A 63 -5.47 0.24 2.36
C SER A 63 -4.04 -0.33 2.34
N ASN A 64 -3.82 -1.47 2.99
CA ASN A 64 -2.51 -2.14 2.95
C ASN A 64 -2.09 -2.47 1.51
N GLU A 65 -3.03 -2.93 0.68
CA GLU A 65 -2.78 -3.22 -0.74
C GLU A 65 -2.30 -1.98 -1.50
N ASP A 66 -3.05 -0.88 -1.44
CA ASP A 66 -2.68 0.36 -2.14
C ASP A 66 -1.34 0.91 -1.63
N TYR A 67 -1.06 0.74 -0.33
CA TYR A 67 0.22 1.12 0.26
C TYR A 67 1.38 0.30 -0.32
N TYR A 68 1.27 -1.04 -0.38
CA TYR A 68 2.33 -1.88 -0.94
C TYR A 68 2.50 -1.68 -2.45
N ILE A 69 1.42 -1.44 -3.20
CA ILE A 69 1.47 -1.09 -4.63
C ILE A 69 2.23 0.23 -4.83
N MET A 70 1.92 1.26 -4.03
CA MET A 70 2.66 2.53 -4.06
C MET A 70 4.15 2.33 -3.75
N VAL A 71 4.48 1.55 -2.71
CA VAL A 71 5.88 1.25 -2.35
C VAL A 71 6.61 0.49 -3.47
N ALA A 72 5.94 -0.43 -4.17
CA ALA A 72 6.50 -1.11 -5.32
C ALA A 72 6.80 -0.13 -6.47
N GLY A 73 5.87 0.78 -6.76
CA GLY A 73 6.04 1.85 -7.75
C GLY A 73 7.19 2.80 -7.44
N GLU A 74 7.37 3.17 -6.17
CA GLU A 74 8.51 4.00 -5.74
C GLU A 74 9.86 3.32 -5.96
N LYS A 75 9.96 2.02 -5.67
CA LYS A 75 11.23 1.28 -5.72
C LYS A 75 11.56 0.73 -7.09
N GLY A 76 10.56 0.27 -7.83
CA GLY A 76 10.70 -0.44 -9.11
C GLY A 76 10.02 0.24 -10.30
N GLY A 77 9.47 1.44 -10.10
CA GLY A 77 8.82 2.22 -11.15
C GLY A 77 7.44 1.69 -11.55
N PRO A 78 6.84 2.27 -12.62
CA PRO A 78 5.47 1.97 -13.04
C PRO A 78 5.24 0.53 -13.50
N VAL A 79 6.32 -0.21 -13.81
CA VAL A 79 6.22 -1.63 -14.16
C VAL A 79 5.97 -2.45 -12.89
N ALA A 80 6.78 -2.28 -11.85
CA ALA A 80 6.61 -2.96 -10.58
C ALA A 80 5.27 -2.64 -9.90
N GLU A 81 4.81 -1.38 -9.99
CA GLU A 81 3.47 -0.96 -9.52
C GLU A 81 2.37 -1.80 -10.20
N ARG A 82 2.41 -1.89 -11.54
CA ARG A 82 1.41 -2.61 -12.32
C ARG A 82 1.48 -4.12 -12.11
N GLU A 83 2.68 -4.67 -12.01
CA GLU A 83 2.90 -6.10 -11.78
C GLU A 83 2.30 -6.53 -10.43
N LEU A 84 2.62 -5.82 -9.35
CA LEU A 84 2.05 -6.12 -8.03
C LEU A 84 0.52 -5.96 -8.01
N ALA A 85 0.01 -4.88 -8.62
CA ALA A 85 -1.43 -4.66 -8.72
C ALA A 85 -2.14 -5.78 -9.50
N SER A 86 -1.54 -6.29 -10.59
CA SER A 86 -2.12 -7.41 -11.37
C SER A 86 -2.18 -8.69 -10.55
N ILE A 87 -1.08 -9.05 -9.88
CA ILE A 87 -1.00 -10.27 -9.06
C ILE A 87 -2.08 -10.24 -7.97
N ILE A 88 -2.23 -9.13 -7.25
CA ILE A 88 -3.23 -9.03 -6.17
C ILE A 88 -4.65 -9.11 -6.74
N LYS A 89 -4.91 -8.46 -7.88
CA LYS A 89 -6.21 -8.53 -8.57
C LYS A 89 -6.54 -9.96 -9.01
N GLU A 90 -5.59 -10.66 -9.60
CA GLU A 90 -5.75 -12.05 -10.05
C GLU A 90 -6.01 -12.99 -8.87
N MET A 91 -5.25 -12.86 -7.77
CA MET A 91 -5.53 -13.63 -6.55
C MET A 91 -6.93 -13.32 -6.00
N ARG A 92 -7.33 -12.05 -5.89
CA ARG A 92 -8.69 -11.72 -5.44
C ARG A 92 -9.76 -12.36 -6.33
N ALA A 93 -9.59 -12.31 -7.64
CA ALA A 93 -10.53 -12.93 -8.57
C ALA A 93 -10.60 -14.46 -8.37
N LEU A 94 -9.44 -15.11 -8.20
CA LEU A 94 -9.33 -16.55 -7.93
C LEU A 94 -10.14 -16.98 -6.70
N PHE A 95 -10.00 -16.24 -5.59
CA PHE A 95 -10.63 -16.60 -4.33
C PHE A 95 -12.09 -16.12 -4.20
N SER A 96 -12.47 -15.02 -4.84
CA SER A 96 -13.78 -14.36 -4.64
C SER A 96 -14.84 -14.72 -5.69
N GLY A 97 -14.45 -15.28 -6.84
CA GLY A 97 -15.38 -15.50 -7.96
C GLY A 97 -15.00 -16.65 -8.90
N GLY A 98 -14.14 -17.56 -8.46
CA GLY A 98 -13.65 -18.68 -9.26
C GLY A 98 -14.60 -19.87 -9.29
N THR A 99 -14.47 -20.68 -10.35
CA THR A 99 -15.08 -22.01 -10.52
C THR A 99 -14.36 -23.11 -9.71
N LEU A 100 -13.31 -22.75 -8.98
CA LEU A 100 -12.50 -23.68 -8.20
C LEU A 100 -13.18 -24.05 -6.89
N SER A 101 -13.06 -25.32 -6.53
CA SER A 101 -13.51 -25.81 -5.24
C SER A 101 -12.61 -25.31 -4.10
N GLU A 102 -13.10 -25.32 -2.87
CA GLU A 102 -12.28 -24.97 -1.69
C GLU A 102 -10.98 -25.80 -1.59
N PRO A 103 -10.98 -27.14 -1.83
CA PRO A 103 -9.74 -27.92 -1.91
C PRO A 103 -8.73 -27.45 -2.96
N ASP A 104 -9.20 -26.99 -4.12
CA ASP A 104 -8.31 -26.50 -5.17
C ASP A 104 -7.69 -25.16 -4.78
N LYS A 105 -8.46 -24.29 -4.11
CA LYS A 105 -7.97 -23.02 -3.54
C LYS A 105 -6.87 -23.26 -2.50
N ASP A 106 -7.07 -24.23 -1.61
CA ASP A 106 -6.07 -24.64 -0.62
C ASP A 106 -4.79 -25.17 -1.29
N TYR A 107 -4.93 -25.98 -2.34
CA TYR A 107 -3.80 -26.49 -3.10
C TYR A 107 -2.99 -25.37 -3.78
N VAL A 108 -3.66 -24.37 -4.35
CA VAL A 108 -2.98 -23.19 -4.92
C VAL A 108 -2.21 -22.44 -3.84
N LEU A 109 -2.82 -22.16 -2.68
CA LEU A 109 -2.16 -21.46 -1.59
C LEU A 109 -0.92 -22.21 -1.10
N LYS A 110 -1.02 -23.54 -0.95
CA LYS A 110 0.10 -24.40 -0.57
C LYS A 110 1.24 -24.32 -1.59
N SER A 111 0.91 -24.42 -2.88
CA SER A 111 1.89 -24.36 -3.97
C SER A 111 2.65 -23.03 -4.00
N ILE A 112 1.95 -21.90 -3.78
CA ILE A 112 2.58 -20.58 -3.71
C ILE A 112 3.55 -20.51 -2.52
N ASN A 113 3.15 -21.04 -1.36
CA ASN A 113 3.97 -21.04 -0.16
C ASN A 113 5.25 -21.87 -0.36
N GLU A 114 5.13 -23.06 -0.96
CA GLU A 114 6.27 -23.92 -1.30
C GLU A 114 7.27 -23.21 -2.24
N VAL A 115 6.79 -22.57 -3.32
CA VAL A 115 7.64 -21.80 -4.24
C VAL A 115 8.39 -20.67 -3.53
N TYR A 116 7.74 -19.98 -2.59
CA TYR A 116 8.38 -18.93 -1.80
C TYR A 116 9.49 -19.49 -0.90
N TRP A 117 9.21 -20.56 -0.17
CA TRP A 117 10.19 -21.17 0.75
C TRP A 117 11.38 -21.76 0.00
N ASP A 118 11.15 -22.43 -1.13
CA ASP A 118 12.20 -22.94 -2.00
C ASP A 118 13.13 -21.83 -2.51
N SER A 119 12.54 -20.70 -2.91
CA SER A 119 13.31 -19.54 -3.38
C SER A 119 14.16 -18.95 -2.25
N LYS A 120 13.62 -18.89 -1.03
CA LYS A 120 14.31 -18.37 0.16
C LYS A 120 15.43 -19.29 0.63
N ASP A 121 15.22 -20.60 0.62
CA ASP A 121 16.24 -21.60 0.98
C ASP A 121 17.40 -21.61 -0.02
N LYS A 122 17.10 -21.55 -1.33
CA LYS A 122 18.12 -21.41 -2.39
C LYS A 122 18.94 -20.12 -2.21
N ALA A 123 18.31 -19.00 -1.88
CA ALA A 123 19.01 -17.75 -1.60
C ALA A 123 19.91 -17.87 -0.35
N ARG A 124 19.43 -18.53 0.71
CA ARG A 124 20.21 -18.79 1.94
C ARG A 124 21.42 -19.69 1.67
N LYS A 125 21.27 -20.75 0.88
CA LYS A 125 22.38 -21.66 0.51
C LYS A 125 23.42 -20.99 -0.41
N LYS A 126 22.98 -20.09 -1.29
CA LYS A 126 23.86 -19.41 -2.26
C LYS A 126 24.60 -18.18 -1.69
N TYR A 127 23.98 -17.46 -0.75
CA TYR A 127 24.50 -16.18 -0.23
C TYR A 127 24.63 -16.15 1.30
N GLY A 128 24.34 -17.26 1.99
CA GLY A 128 24.56 -17.38 3.42
C GLY A 128 26.05 -17.29 3.72
N ARG A 129 26.46 -16.24 4.42
CA ARG A 129 27.80 -16.12 4.98
C ARG A 129 28.05 -17.34 5.87
N HIS A 130 29.05 -18.15 5.53
CA HIS A 130 29.64 -19.06 6.50
C HIS A 130 30.34 -18.17 7.53
N GLU A 131 29.78 -18.10 8.74
CA GLU A 131 30.48 -17.62 9.93
C GLU A 131 31.46 -18.68 10.43
#